data_AF-A0A6L6BEH7-F1
#
_entry.id   AF-A0A6L6BEH7-F1
#
_cell.length_a   1.000
_cell.length_b   1.000
_cell.length_c   1.000
_cell.angle_alpha   90.00
_cell.angle_beta   90.00
_cell.angle_gamma   90.00
#
_symmetry.space_group_name_H-M   'P 1'
#
loop_
_entity.id
_entity.type
_entity.pdbx_description
1 polymer ?
#
loop_
_entity_poly.entity_id
_entity_poly.type
_entity_poly.pdbx_seq_one_letter_code
_entity_poly.pdbx_strand_id
1 'polypeptide(L)'
;MRNKRLFTKLAALSAAALILAGCSSSDSASNGLPKVDMLNELGQGEGQVNVVAWAGYVENGSTDPNVDWVTGFEEETGCKVNVKVGATSDDMVALMKTGEYDVVSASGDASLRLIYGGDVAPVN
;
A
#
# COMPACT_ATOMS: atom_id res chain seq x y z
N MET A 1 -3.76 -37.76 58.95
CA MET A 1 -3.77 -36.28 58.76
C MET A 1 -3.02 -35.79 57.51
N ARG A 2 -2.51 -36.68 56.65
CA ARG A 2 -1.66 -36.34 55.49
C ARG A 2 -2.41 -35.90 54.22
N ASN A 3 -3.74 -36.06 54.20
CA ASN A 3 -4.56 -35.78 53.01
C ASN A 3 -5.15 -34.36 53.01
N LYS A 4 -5.26 -33.70 54.18
CA LYS A 4 -5.77 -32.32 54.27
C LYS A 4 -4.77 -31.28 53.73
N ARG A 5 -3.47 -31.56 53.80
CA ARG A 5 -2.40 -30.67 53.29
C ARG A 5 -2.22 -30.73 51.77
N LEU A 6 -2.76 -31.76 51.11
CA LEU A 6 -2.70 -31.90 49.65
C LEU A 6 -3.78 -31.05 48.97
N PHE A 7 -5.00 -31.04 49.53
CA PHE A 7 -6.11 -30.24 49.01
C PHE A 7 -5.88 -28.73 49.12
N THR A 8 -5.17 -28.25 50.15
CA THR A 8 -4.84 -26.82 50.29
C THR A 8 -3.82 -26.34 49.25
N LYS A 9 -2.95 -27.24 48.75
CA LYS A 9 -1.95 -26.90 47.72
C LYS A 9 -2.54 -26.88 46.30
N LEU A 10 -3.61 -27.63 46.03
CA LEU A 10 -4.29 -27.59 44.74
C LEU A 10 -5.14 -26.33 44.55
N ALA A 11 -5.71 -25.78 45.61
CA ALA A 11 -6.51 -24.55 45.55
C ALA A 11 -5.66 -23.28 45.34
N ALA A 12 -4.40 -23.28 45.78
CA ALA A 12 -3.49 -22.15 45.61
C ALA A 12 -2.87 -22.08 44.19
N LEU A 13 -2.80 -23.21 43.46
CA LEU A 13 -2.31 -23.22 42.07
C LEU A 13 -3.37 -22.78 41.05
N SER A 14 -4.66 -22.87 41.39
CA SER A 14 -5.76 -22.50 40.50
C SER A 14 -6.07 -21.00 40.49
N ALA A 15 -5.62 -20.25 41.51
CA ALA A 15 -5.74 -18.78 41.56
C ALA A 15 -4.61 -18.05 40.81
N ALA A 16 -3.47 -18.70 40.56
CA ALA A 16 -2.35 -18.10 39.81
C ALA A 16 -2.47 -18.24 38.28
N ALA A 17 -3.35 -19.13 37.79
CA ALA A 17 -3.55 -19.35 36.35
C ALA A 17 -4.57 -18.39 35.71
N LEU A 18 -5.33 -17.64 36.51
CA LEU A 18 -6.39 -16.72 36.02
C LEU A 18 -5.92 -15.26 35.87
N ILE A 19 -4.68 -14.94 36.26
CA ILE A 19 -4.15 -13.55 36.18
C ILE A 19 -3.40 -13.30 34.84
N LEU A 20 -3.22 -14.31 33.99
CA LEU A 20 -2.53 -14.18 32.70
C LEU A 20 -3.46 -13.93 31.50
N ALA A 21 -4.77 -13.83 31.70
CA ALA A 21 -5.75 -13.58 30.63
C ALA A 21 -6.24 -12.11 30.57
N GLY A 22 -5.53 -11.18 31.24
CA GLY A 22 -6.00 -9.80 31.44
C GLY A 22 -5.26 -8.71 30.67
N CYS A 23 -4.14 -9.00 29.99
CA CYS A 23 -3.58 -8.04 29.04
C CYS A 23 -4.34 -8.15 27.72
N SER A 24 -5.56 -7.62 27.69
CA SER A 24 -6.06 -6.99 26.48
C SER A 24 -5.21 -5.73 26.31
N SER A 25 -4.06 -5.87 25.66
CA SER A 25 -3.48 -4.74 24.96
C SER A 25 -4.60 -4.20 24.11
N SER A 26 -5.04 -2.98 24.43
CA SER A 26 -5.90 -2.21 23.56
C SER A 26 -5.07 -1.91 22.31
N ASP A 27 -4.97 -2.90 21.42
CA ASP A 27 -4.65 -2.67 20.03
C ASP A 27 -5.72 -1.71 19.55
N SER A 28 -5.33 -0.44 19.53
CA SER A 28 -6.11 0.62 18.93
C SER A 28 -6.45 0.10 17.54
N ALA A 29 -7.73 -0.17 17.32
CA ALA A 29 -8.22 -0.77 16.09
C ALA A 29 -7.54 -0.09 14.91
N SER A 30 -6.59 -0.79 14.28
CA SER A 30 -6.10 -0.38 12.99
C SER A 30 -7.34 -0.38 12.10
N ASN A 31 -7.78 0.80 11.66
CA ASN A 31 -8.62 0.91 10.48
C ASN A 31 -8.06 -0.09 9.48
N GLY A 32 -8.87 -1.00 8.92
CA GLY A 32 -8.44 -2.21 8.18
C GLY A 32 -7.60 -2.00 6.90
N LEU A 33 -6.86 -0.90 6.84
CA LEU A 33 -5.81 -0.54 5.92
C LEU A 33 -4.53 -1.31 6.26
N PRO A 34 -3.88 -1.92 5.25
CA PRO A 34 -2.53 -2.44 5.39
C PRO A 34 -1.55 -1.34 5.83
N LYS A 35 -0.57 -1.71 6.65
CA LYS A 35 0.53 -0.82 7.00
C LYS A 35 1.54 -0.81 5.85
N VAL A 36 1.46 0.21 5.01
CA VAL A 36 2.46 0.51 3.98
C VAL A 36 3.29 1.69 4.45
N ASP A 37 4.61 1.54 4.49
CA ASP A 37 5.50 2.59 4.96
C ASP A 37 5.56 3.73 3.93
N MET A 38 5.44 4.97 4.42
CA MET A 38 5.60 6.17 3.61
C MET A 38 7.08 6.41 3.33
N LEU A 39 7.42 6.76 2.10
CA LEU A 39 8.79 7.13 1.74
C LEU A 39 9.12 8.50 2.37
N ASN A 40 10.26 8.60 3.08
CA ASN A 40 10.65 9.84 3.76
C ASN A 40 11.60 10.70 2.92
N GLU A 41 12.46 10.08 2.12
CA GLU A 41 13.47 10.76 1.30
C GLU A 41 13.51 10.11 -0.08
N LEU A 42 13.69 10.95 -1.10
CA LEU A 42 13.88 10.49 -2.47
C LEU A 42 15.31 9.94 -2.63
N GLY A 43 15.42 8.74 -3.19
CA GLY A 43 16.70 8.14 -3.57
C GLY A 43 17.25 8.71 -4.87
N GLN A 44 18.27 8.05 -5.42
CA GLN A 44 18.74 8.33 -6.78
C GLN A 44 17.65 7.93 -7.78
N GLY A 45 17.37 8.80 -8.76
CA GLY A 45 16.42 8.51 -9.82
C GLY A 45 16.84 7.32 -10.69
N GLU A 46 15.87 6.51 -11.08
CA GLU A 46 16.08 5.29 -11.86
C GLU A 46 16.18 5.54 -13.38
N GLY A 47 15.90 6.78 -13.82
CA GLY A 47 15.98 7.20 -15.21
C GLY A 47 14.76 6.85 -16.07
N GLN A 48 13.73 6.26 -15.47
CA GLN A 48 12.44 6.01 -16.12
C GLN A 48 11.30 5.94 -15.12
N VAL A 49 10.07 6.08 -15.61
CA VAL A 49 8.82 5.87 -14.87
C VAL A 49 7.80 5.17 -15.76
N ASN A 50 7.16 4.13 -15.21
CA ASN A 50 6.11 3.35 -15.85
C ASN A 50 4.75 3.79 -15.30
N VAL A 51 3.94 4.40 -16.16
CA VAL A 51 2.66 5.03 -15.78
C VAL A 51 1.49 4.25 -16.35
N VAL A 52 0.54 3.86 -15.52
CA VAL A 52 -0.79 3.42 -15.96
C VAL A 52 -1.71 4.63 -16.04
N ALA A 53 -2.24 4.92 -17.23
CA ALA A 53 -3.06 6.11 -17.43
C ALA A 53 -4.30 5.85 -18.28
N TRP A 54 -5.30 6.73 -18.17
CA TRP A 54 -6.37 6.79 -19.17
C TRP A 54 -5.81 7.28 -20.51
N ALA A 55 -6.49 6.94 -21.60
CA ALA A 55 -6.15 7.53 -22.91
C ALA A 55 -6.30 9.06 -22.83
N GLY A 56 -5.32 9.80 -23.37
CA GLY A 56 -5.30 11.27 -23.30
C GLY A 56 -4.60 11.85 -22.07
N TYR A 57 -4.20 11.03 -21.08
CA TYR A 57 -3.67 11.50 -19.80
C TYR A 57 -2.14 11.51 -19.73
N VAL A 58 -1.44 11.02 -20.76
CA VAL A 58 0.03 11.06 -20.88
C VAL A 58 0.36 11.32 -22.35
N GLU A 59 0.60 12.58 -22.70
CA GLU A 59 0.74 13.02 -24.10
C GLU A 59 2.14 13.54 -24.40
N ASN A 60 2.74 12.95 -25.43
CA ASN A 60 4.09 13.24 -25.92
C ASN A 60 4.10 13.78 -27.37
N GLY A 61 2.99 14.39 -27.81
CA GLY A 61 2.86 14.93 -29.16
C GLY A 61 2.61 13.90 -30.28
N SER A 62 2.61 12.59 -29.99
CA SER A 62 2.43 11.55 -31.02
C SER A 62 1.01 11.45 -31.57
N THR A 63 0.00 11.81 -30.78
CA THR A 63 -1.41 11.88 -31.21
C THR A 63 -1.76 13.26 -31.80
N ASP A 64 -1.44 14.34 -31.07
CA ASP A 64 -1.55 15.73 -31.53
C ASP A 64 -0.24 16.45 -31.20
N PRO A 65 0.52 16.95 -32.21
CA PRO A 65 1.80 17.61 -31.97
C PRO A 65 1.69 18.91 -31.16
N ASN A 66 0.50 19.47 -30.98
CA ASN A 66 0.28 20.63 -30.13
C ASN A 66 0.05 20.28 -28.65
N VAL A 67 -0.07 18.98 -28.32
CA VAL A 67 -0.28 18.47 -26.97
C VAL A 67 0.89 17.56 -26.62
N ASP A 68 1.95 18.18 -26.10
CA ASP A 68 3.15 17.50 -25.66
C ASP A 68 3.65 18.15 -24.36
N TRP A 69 3.46 17.44 -23.26
CA TRP A 69 3.98 17.86 -21.95
C TRP A 69 4.91 16.80 -21.35
N VAL A 70 4.95 15.60 -21.93
CA VAL A 70 5.92 14.56 -21.54
C VAL A 70 7.32 14.94 -21.97
N THR A 71 7.52 15.46 -23.19
CA THR A 71 8.87 15.76 -23.70
C THR A 71 9.61 16.74 -22.79
N GLY A 72 8.93 17.81 -22.34
CA GLY A 72 9.54 18.78 -21.42
C GLY A 72 9.96 18.15 -20.08
N PHE A 73 9.16 17.24 -19.54
CA PHE A 73 9.51 16.48 -18.33
C PHE A 73 10.73 15.58 -18.57
N GLU A 74 10.77 14.84 -19.68
CA GLU A 74 11.91 13.97 -20.01
C GLU A 74 13.21 14.76 -20.22
N GLU A 75 13.14 15.92 -20.88
CA GLU A 75 14.30 16.80 -21.10
C GLU A 75 14.82 17.42 -19.81
N GLU A 76 13.93 17.88 -18.92
CA GLU A 76 14.31 18.51 -17.65
C GLU A 76 14.90 17.50 -16.66
N THR A 77 14.32 16.29 -16.60
CA THR A 77 14.64 15.31 -15.57
C THR A 77 15.59 14.21 -16.03
N GLY A 78 15.70 13.99 -17.35
CA GLY A 78 16.33 12.80 -17.91
C GLY A 78 15.56 11.50 -17.62
N CYS A 79 14.35 11.59 -17.07
CA CYS A 79 13.51 10.44 -16.72
C CYS A 79 12.58 10.10 -17.88
N LYS A 80 12.75 8.91 -18.47
CA LYS A 80 11.91 8.45 -19.57
C LYS A 80 10.53 8.01 -19.08
N VAL A 81 9.47 8.46 -19.72
CA VAL A 81 8.08 8.10 -19.40
C VAL A 81 7.61 6.97 -20.31
N ASN A 82 7.24 5.84 -19.73
CA ASN A 82 6.58 4.74 -20.43
C ASN A 82 5.11 4.69 -19.99
N VAL A 83 4.17 4.88 -20.93
CA VAL A 83 2.73 4.83 -20.62
C VAL A 83 2.10 3.51 -21.04
N LYS A 84 1.33 2.93 -20.13
CA LYS A 84 0.34 1.88 -20.40
C LYS A 84 -1.06 2.47 -20.27
N VAL A 85 -1.80 2.48 -21.38
CA VAL A 85 -3.21 2.87 -21.35
C VAL A 85 -4.03 1.76 -20.70
N GLY A 86 -4.73 2.10 -19.62
CA GLY A 86 -5.72 1.24 -18.97
C GLY A 86 -7.10 1.41 -19.58
N ALA A 87 -7.82 0.30 -19.76
CA ALA A 87 -9.16 0.31 -20.38
C ALA A 87 -10.29 0.53 -19.36
N THR A 88 -10.11 0.06 -18.12
CA THR A 88 -11.08 0.19 -17.01
C THR A 88 -10.34 0.29 -15.68
N SER A 89 -11.04 0.71 -14.63
CA SER A 89 -10.50 0.70 -13.27
C SER A 89 -10.06 -0.70 -12.81
N ASP A 90 -10.76 -1.76 -13.24
CA ASP A 90 -10.36 -3.15 -12.95
C ASP A 90 -9.04 -3.54 -13.61
N ASP A 91 -8.86 -3.14 -14.87
CA ASP A 91 -7.61 -3.34 -15.61
C ASP A 91 -6.46 -2.58 -14.94
N MET A 92 -6.68 -1.31 -14.57
CA MET A 92 -5.68 -0.52 -13.86
C MET A 92 -5.27 -1.12 -12.51
N VAL A 93 -6.23 -1.66 -11.74
CA VAL A 93 -5.93 -2.36 -10.49
C VAL A 93 -5.12 -3.63 -10.76
N ALA A 94 -5.47 -4.40 -11.80
CA ALA A 94 -4.73 -5.60 -12.16
C ALA A 94 -3.29 -5.28 -12.59
N LEU A 95 -3.09 -4.20 -13.35
CA LEU A 95 -1.77 -3.71 -13.76
C LEU A 95 -0.93 -3.29 -12.55
N MET A 96 -1.46 -2.50 -11.62
CA MET A 96 -0.69 -2.11 -10.43
C MET A 96 -0.25 -3.30 -9.57
N LYS A 97 -1.09 -4.35 -9.50
CA LYS A 97 -0.79 -5.57 -8.76
C LYS A 97 0.34 -6.42 -9.35
N THR A 98 0.78 -6.15 -10.58
CA THR A 98 1.97 -6.83 -11.12
C THR A 98 3.26 -6.33 -10.47
N GLY A 99 3.24 -5.12 -9.90
CA GLY A 99 4.42 -4.43 -9.38
C GLY A 99 5.35 -3.87 -10.47
N GLU A 100 4.93 -3.86 -11.74
CA GLU A 100 5.73 -3.35 -12.86
C GLU A 100 5.55 -1.84 -13.11
N TYR A 101 4.54 -1.22 -12.48
CA TYR A 101 4.15 0.17 -12.71
C TYR A 101 4.30 1.01 -11.45
N ASP A 102 4.75 2.24 -11.62
CA ASP A 102 5.13 3.15 -10.54
C ASP A 102 3.98 4.07 -10.13
N VAL A 103 3.17 4.51 -11.09
CA VAL A 103 2.10 5.49 -10.89
C VAL A 103 0.86 5.09 -11.69
N VAL A 104 -0.32 5.33 -11.12
CA VAL A 104 -1.60 5.15 -11.81
C VAL A 104 -2.50 6.37 -11.68
N SER A 105 -3.14 6.78 -12.78
CA SER A 105 -4.21 7.79 -12.77
C SER A 105 -5.54 7.18 -12.31
N ALA A 106 -5.58 6.69 -11.06
CA ALA A 106 -6.69 5.89 -10.54
C ALA A 106 -7.97 6.71 -10.35
N SER A 107 -9.08 6.22 -10.91
CA SER A 107 -10.42 6.69 -10.55
C SER A 107 -10.79 6.29 -9.11
N GLY A 108 -11.82 6.93 -8.54
CA GLY A 108 -12.25 6.68 -7.16
C GLY A 108 -12.51 5.20 -6.84
N ASP A 109 -13.10 4.47 -7.78
CA ASP A 109 -13.39 3.04 -7.68
C ASP A 109 -12.15 2.14 -7.75
N ALA A 110 -11.01 2.62 -8.27
CA ALA A 110 -9.71 1.95 -8.21
C ALA A 110 -8.91 2.37 -6.96
N SER A 111 -8.87 3.68 -6.66
CA SER A 111 -8.02 4.26 -5.62
C SER A 111 -8.20 3.59 -4.26
N LEU A 112 -9.44 3.45 -3.77
CA LEU A 112 -9.70 2.78 -2.50
C LEU A 112 -9.29 1.30 -2.54
N ARG A 113 -9.50 0.59 -3.65
CA ARG A 113 -9.10 -0.82 -3.75
C ARG A 113 -7.60 -0.99 -3.65
N LEU A 114 -6.82 -0.10 -4.28
CA LEU A 114 -5.37 -0.11 -4.20
C LEU A 114 -4.87 0.22 -2.78
N ILE A 115 -5.48 1.22 -2.14
CA ILE A 115 -5.15 1.61 -0.76
C ILE A 115 -5.45 0.47 0.22
N TYR A 116 -6.64 -0.12 0.16
CA TYR A 116 -7.01 -1.25 1.02
C TYR A 116 -6.29 -2.55 0.65
N GLY A 117 -5.80 -2.67 -0.58
CA GLY A 117 -4.95 -3.76 -1.03
C GLY A 117 -3.50 -3.65 -0.55
N GLY A 118 -3.07 -2.45 -0.15
CA GLY A 118 -1.66 -2.18 0.14
C GLY A 118 -0.80 -2.14 -1.13
N ASP A 119 -1.43 -1.92 -2.28
CA ASP A 119 -0.80 -1.93 -3.61
C ASP A 119 -0.17 -0.57 -3.95
N VAL A 120 -0.40 0.46 -3.12
CA VAL A 120 0.14 1.82 -3.29
C VAL A 120 0.63 2.37 -1.95
N ALA A 121 1.62 3.25 -2.01
CA ALA A 121 2.21 3.89 -0.83
C ALA A 121 1.61 5.28 -0.57
N PRO A 122 1.57 5.75 0.69
CA PRO A 122 1.34 7.15 1.00
C PRO A 122 2.44 8.04 0.41
N VAL A 123 2.08 9.28 0.05
CA VAL A 123 3.01 10.32 -0.43
C VAL A 123 3.30 11.32 0.69
N ASN A 124 4.52 11.88 0.72
CA ASN A 124 5.02 12.78 1.77
C ASN A 124 4.96 14.27 1.42
#